data_AF-R6EE17-F1
#
_entry.id   AF-R6EE17-F1
#
_cell.length_a   1.000
_cell.length_b   1.000
_cell.length_c   1.000
_cell.angle_alpha   90.00
_cell.angle_beta   90.00
_cell.angle_gamma   90.00
#
_symmetry.space_group_name_H-M   'P 1'
#
loop_
_entity.id
_entity.type
_entity.pdbx_description
1 polymer ?
#
loop_
_entity_poly.entity_id
_entity_poly.type
_entity_poly.pdbx_seq_one_letter_code
_entity_poly.pdbx_strand_id
1 'polypeptide(L)'
;MGKLKIALLSLLACALGACAKGEGFKSVDANEFEKIIRSGDVQIVDVRRAEEFAEGHIPGALLLDVTHEDFRGKAASALNRKKIVAVYCRSGKRRGTAAHILVEEASAA
;
A
#
# COMPACT_ATOMS: atom_id res chain seq x y z
N MET A 1 47.52 45.94 -1.34
CA MET A 1 46.58 46.49 -2.35
C MET A 1 45.95 45.32 -3.08
N GLY A 2 44.61 45.31 -3.11
CA GLY A 2 43.78 44.11 -3.04
C GLY A 2 43.81 43.17 -4.25
N LYS A 3 43.68 41.87 -3.96
CA LYS A 3 43.22 40.88 -4.92
C LYS A 3 41.94 40.27 -4.38
N LEU A 4 40.84 40.74 -4.98
CA LEU A 4 39.51 40.19 -4.91
C LEU A 4 39.54 38.70 -5.27
N LYS A 5 39.06 37.84 -4.38
CA LYS A 5 38.69 36.46 -4.68
C LYS A 5 37.29 36.21 -4.12
N ILE A 6 36.31 36.39 -5.00
CA ILE A 6 34.96 35.87 -4.80
C ILE A 6 35.05 34.36 -5.00
N ALA A 7 34.75 33.60 -3.96
CA ALA A 7 34.39 32.19 -4.09
C ALA A 7 33.28 31.92 -3.08
N LEU A 8 32.06 32.08 -3.58
CA LEU A 8 30.80 31.67 -2.99
C LEU A 8 30.91 30.19 -2.58
N LEU A 9 31.12 29.93 -1.29
CA LEU A 9 31.36 28.60 -0.75
C LEU A 9 30.21 28.19 0.18
N SER A 10 29.77 26.94 -0.02
CA SER A 10 28.85 26.16 0.79
C SER A 10 27.36 26.50 0.69
N LEU A 11 26.83 26.18 -0.49
CA LEU A 11 25.65 25.31 -0.68
C LEU A 11 25.05 24.80 0.65
N LEU A 12 23.97 25.44 1.06
CA LEU A 12 23.15 25.05 2.21
C LEU A 12 22.68 23.60 2.01
N ALA A 13 23.12 22.77 2.94
CA ALA A 13 22.91 21.35 2.97
C ALA A 13 21.42 20.98 3.03
N CYS A 14 21.10 19.93 2.28
CA CYS A 14 20.17 18.87 2.67
C CYS A 14 18.77 19.32 3.12
N ALA A 15 17.94 19.67 2.15
CA ALA A 15 16.53 19.31 2.21
C ALA A 15 16.21 18.38 1.03
N LEU A 16 16.87 17.22 0.98
CA LEU A 16 16.32 16.07 0.25
C LEU A 16 15.08 15.58 1.01
N GLY A 17 14.01 16.35 0.94
CA GLY A 17 12.66 15.86 1.11
C GLY A 17 12.23 15.16 -0.19
N ALA A 18 12.97 14.11 -0.59
CA ALA A 18 12.44 13.16 -1.55
C ALA A 18 11.34 12.40 -0.81
N CYS A 19 10.12 12.95 -0.82
CA CYS A 19 8.94 12.14 -0.60
C CYS A 19 8.99 11.04 -1.64
N ALA A 20 9.37 9.83 -1.23
CA ALA A 20 9.18 8.63 -2.01
C ALA A 20 7.65 8.50 -2.19
N LYS A 21 7.14 9.10 -3.26
CA LYS A 21 5.75 9.05 -3.64
C LYS A 21 5.48 7.59 -3.98
N GLY A 22 4.82 6.87 -3.07
CA GLY A 22 4.50 5.47 -3.24
C GLY A 22 3.87 5.25 -4.61
N GLU A 23 4.55 4.47 -5.45
CA GLU A 23 4.02 4.05 -6.74
C GLU A 23 2.72 3.31 -6.46
N GLY A 24 1.61 3.73 -7.09
CA GLY A 24 0.23 3.40 -6.69
C GLY A 24 -0.06 1.92 -6.41
N PHE A 25 -0.86 1.25 -7.25
CA PHE A 25 -1.06 -0.19 -7.11
C PHE A 25 -0.97 -0.88 -8.46
N LYS A 26 -0.44 -2.09 -8.47
CA LYS A 26 -0.36 -2.94 -9.66
C LYS A 26 -1.53 -3.91 -9.67
N SER A 27 -2.32 -3.87 -10.75
CA SER A 27 -3.31 -4.91 -11.02
C SER A 27 -2.63 -6.09 -11.71
N VAL A 28 -2.84 -7.28 -11.16
CA VAL A 28 -2.36 -8.56 -11.71
C VAL A 28 -3.54 -9.51 -11.97
N ASP A 29 -3.32 -10.49 -12.83
CA ASP A 29 -4.24 -11.61 -13.03
C ASP A 29 -4.12 -12.65 -11.89
N ALA A 30 -4.99 -13.66 -11.92
CA ALA A 30 -5.08 -14.67 -10.86
C ALA A 30 -3.83 -15.55 -10.74
N ASN A 31 -3.16 -15.90 -11.85
CA ASN A 31 -1.98 -16.75 -11.83
C ASN A 31 -0.79 -16.01 -11.20
N GLU A 32 -0.63 -14.74 -11.56
CA GLU A 32 0.41 -13.90 -10.97
C GLU A 32 0.11 -13.59 -9.50
N PHE A 33 -1.17 -13.35 -9.16
CA PHE A 33 -1.58 -13.18 -7.77
C PHE A 33 -1.25 -14.42 -6.93
N GLU A 34 -1.52 -15.62 -7.44
CA GLU A 34 -1.18 -16.88 -6.77
C GLU A 34 0.33 -16.98 -6.48
N LYS A 35 1.18 -16.65 -7.45
CA LYS A 35 2.64 -16.66 -7.25
C LYS A 35 3.07 -15.67 -6.16
N ILE A 36 2.49 -14.48 -6.15
CA ILE A 36 2.78 -13.43 -5.16
C ILE A 36 2.39 -13.89 -3.76
N ILE A 37 1.20 -14.46 -3.57
CA ILE A 37 0.79 -14.92 -2.23
C ILE A 37 1.57 -16.16 -1.77
N ARG A 38 2.07 -16.98 -2.70
CA ARG A 38 2.91 -18.15 -2.38
C ARG A 38 4.33 -17.78 -1.97
N SER A 39 4.83 -16.58 -2.30
CA SER A 39 6.17 -16.15 -1.86
C SER A 39 6.24 -15.92 -0.35
N GLY A 40 5.10 -15.70 0.32
CA GLY A 40 5.00 -15.53 1.77
C GLY A 40 5.38 -14.13 2.29
N ASP A 41 5.91 -13.25 1.44
CA ASP A 41 6.36 -11.91 1.83
C ASP A 41 5.25 -10.83 1.75
N VAL A 42 3.99 -11.26 1.69
CA VAL A 42 2.85 -10.36 1.47
C VAL A 42 1.77 -10.52 2.53
N GLN A 43 1.02 -9.44 2.76
CA GLN A 43 -0.19 -9.43 3.56
C GLN A 43 -1.38 -9.68 2.64
N ILE A 44 -2.01 -10.84 2.76
CA ILE A 44 -3.18 -11.20 1.93
C ILE A 44 -4.42 -10.55 2.56
N VAL A 45 -5.17 -9.78 1.78
CA VAL A 45 -6.36 -9.07 2.25
C VAL A 45 -7.57 -9.41 1.39
N ASP A 46 -8.60 -9.95 2.04
CA ASP A 46 -9.92 -10.16 1.46
C ASP A 46 -10.81 -8.96 1.77
N VAL A 47 -11.25 -8.26 0.73
CA VAL A 47 -12.10 -7.06 0.89
C VAL A 47 -13.58 -7.31 0.62
N ARG A 48 -13.99 -8.58 0.70
CA ARG A 48 -15.39 -8.99 0.64
C ARG A 48 -16.08 -8.76 1.99
N ARG A 49 -17.37 -9.09 2.05
CA ARG A 49 -18.13 -9.11 3.30
C ARG A 49 -17.78 -10.32 4.14
N ALA A 50 -18.07 -10.24 5.44
CA ALA A 50 -17.78 -11.29 6.40
C ALA A 50 -18.46 -12.62 6.05
N GLU A 51 -19.67 -12.58 5.48
CA GLU A 51 -20.40 -13.79 5.10
C GLU A 51 -19.69 -14.53 3.97
N GLU A 52 -19.24 -13.79 2.94
CA GLU A 52 -18.49 -14.36 1.80
C GLU A 52 -17.12 -14.93 2.23
N PHE A 53 -16.51 -14.34 3.27
CA PHE A 53 -15.25 -14.81 3.83
C PHE A 53 -15.45 -16.11 4.63
N ALA A 54 -16.55 -16.21 5.38
CA ALA A 54 -16.91 -17.40 6.14
C ALA A 54 -17.23 -18.61 5.26
N GLU A 55 -17.78 -18.38 4.06
CA GLU A 55 -18.01 -19.43 3.05
C GLU A 55 -16.71 -20.02 2.47
N GLY A 56 -15.59 -19.32 2.61
CA GLY A 56 -14.27 -19.75 2.16
C GLY A 56 -13.40 -18.58 1.73
N HIS A 57 -12.10 -18.68 2.03
CA HIS A 57 -11.11 -17.63 1.76
C HIS A 57 -9.71 -18.24 1.58
N ILE A 58 -8.78 -17.43 1.07
CA ILE A 58 -7.38 -17.84 0.95
C ILE A 58 -6.78 -17.99 2.36
N PRO A 59 -6.15 -19.13 2.71
CA PRO A 59 -5.54 -19.32 4.03
C PRO A 59 -4.55 -18.19 4.37
N GLY A 60 -4.67 -17.64 5.58
CA GLY A 60 -3.84 -16.52 6.03
C GLY A 60 -4.32 -15.14 5.55
N ALA A 61 -5.43 -15.05 4.82
CA ALA A 61 -6.03 -13.78 4.46
C ALA A 61 -6.64 -13.07 5.67
N LEU A 62 -6.44 -11.75 5.74
CA LEU A 62 -7.12 -10.85 6.65
C LEU A 62 -8.41 -10.33 6.00
N LEU A 63 -9.52 -10.44 6.71
CA LEU A 63 -10.78 -9.84 6.28
C LEU A 63 -10.78 -8.33 6.61
N LEU A 64 -10.86 -7.50 5.56
CA LEU A 64 -11.06 -6.06 5.66
C LEU A 64 -12.16 -5.63 4.69
N ASP A 65 -13.42 -5.72 5.10
CA ASP A 65 -14.56 -5.37 4.25
C ASP A 65 -14.50 -3.89 3.83
N VAL A 66 -14.29 -3.65 2.53
CA VAL A 66 -14.21 -2.29 1.98
C VAL A 66 -15.55 -1.55 2.00
N THR A 67 -16.66 -2.26 2.17
CA THR A 67 -17.99 -1.64 2.27
C THR A 67 -18.32 -1.17 3.69
N HIS A 68 -17.50 -1.55 4.67
CA HIS A 68 -17.64 -1.09 6.05
C HIS A 68 -17.14 0.36 6.18
N GLU A 69 -17.84 1.18 6.96
CA GLU A 69 -17.51 2.60 7.16
C GLU A 69 -16.09 2.81 7.70
N ASP A 70 -15.70 1.99 8.68
CA ASP A 70 -14.39 2.00 9.32
C ASP A 70 -13.32 1.14 8.60
N PHE A 71 -13.37 1.02 7.26
CA PHE A 71 -12.35 0.28 6.52
C PHE A 71 -10.94 0.86 6.76
N ARG A 72 -10.81 2.19 6.79
CA ARG A 72 -9.52 2.88 6.98
C ARG A 72 -8.90 2.61 8.35
N GLY A 73 -9.67 2.76 9.43
CA GLY A 73 -9.18 2.53 10.79
C GLY A 73 -8.75 1.07 11.01
N LYS A 74 -9.56 0.13 10.50
CA LYS A 74 -9.21 -1.30 10.53
C LYS A 74 -7.95 -1.61 9.72
N ALA A 75 -7.82 -1.05 8.52
CA ALA A 75 -6.64 -1.24 7.69
C ALA A 75 -5.37 -0.67 8.35
N ALA A 76 -5.45 0.55 8.92
CA ALA A 76 -4.33 1.18 9.61
C ALA A 76 -3.86 0.39 10.84
N SER A 77 -4.79 -0.26 11.55
CA SER A 77 -4.48 -1.06 12.73
C SER A 77 -3.97 -2.46 12.40
N ALA A 78 -4.47 -3.06 11.31
CA ALA A 78 -4.18 -4.45 10.95
C ALA A 78 -2.97 -4.62 10.01
N LEU A 79 -2.67 -3.61 9.18
CA LEU A 79 -1.68 -3.74 8.10
C LEU A 79 -0.37 -3.04 8.45
N ASN A 80 0.74 -3.72 8.15
CA ASN A 80 2.05 -3.12 8.13
C ASN A 80 2.28 -2.39 6.80
N ARG A 81 2.36 -1.05 6.84
CA ARG A 81 2.57 -0.19 5.67
C ARG A 81 3.90 -0.39 4.94
N LYS A 82 4.88 -1.07 5.57
CA LYS A 82 6.18 -1.40 4.95
C LYS A 82 6.18 -2.72 4.18
N LYS A 83 5.10 -3.50 4.26
CA LYS A 83 4.96 -4.79 3.56
C LYS A 83 3.99 -4.65 2.40
N ILE A 84 4.20 -5.46 1.37
CA ILE A 84 3.30 -5.56 0.22
C ILE A 84 1.92 -6.08 0.70
N VAL A 85 0.86 -5.45 0.21
CA VAL A 85 -0.52 -5.87 0.49
C VAL A 85 -1.14 -6.44 -0.79
N ALA A 86 -1.48 -7.73 -0.75
CA ALA A 86 -2.11 -8.45 -1.85
C ALA A 86 -3.64 -8.46 -1.63
N VAL A 87 -4.35 -7.59 -2.35
CA VAL A 87 -5.79 -7.37 -2.17
C VAL A 87 -6.61 -8.14 -3.22
N TYR A 88 -7.61 -8.90 -2.77
CA TYR A 88 -8.53 -9.59 -3.67
C TYR A 88 -10.01 -9.44 -3.26
N CYS A 89 -10.90 -9.71 -4.21
CA CYS A 89 -12.33 -9.83 -3.97
C CYS A 89 -12.94 -10.77 -5.02
N ARG A 90 -14.26 -10.99 -4.98
CA ARG A 90 -14.94 -11.93 -5.89
C ARG A 90 -14.87 -11.54 -7.38
N SER A 91 -15.11 -10.27 -7.71
CA SER A 91 -15.34 -9.81 -9.10
C SER A 91 -14.35 -8.75 -9.59
N GLY A 92 -13.35 -8.41 -8.79
CA GLY A 92 -12.34 -7.39 -9.13
C GLY A 92 -12.75 -5.94 -8.87
N LYS A 93 -14.03 -5.61 -8.67
CA LYS A 93 -14.48 -4.20 -8.46
C LYS A 93 -14.05 -3.64 -7.10
N ARG A 94 -14.38 -4.36 -6.02
CA ARG A 94 -14.12 -3.96 -4.62
C ARG A 94 -12.63 -3.81 -4.31
N ARG A 95 -11.79 -4.68 -4.88
CA ARG A 95 -10.33 -4.60 -4.70
C ARG A 95 -9.74 -3.31 -5.26
N GLY A 96 -10.31 -2.73 -6.31
CA GLY A 96 -9.84 -1.46 -6.87
C GLY A 96 -10.07 -0.31 -5.90
N THR A 97 -11.28 -0.19 -5.36
CA THR A 97 -11.61 0.78 -4.31
C THR A 97 -10.71 0.63 -3.09
N ALA A 98 -10.55 -0.61 -2.61
CA ALA A 98 -9.68 -0.87 -1.46
C ALA A 98 -8.22 -0.48 -1.75
N ALA A 99 -7.68 -0.86 -2.91
CA ALA A 99 -6.31 -0.53 -3.28
C ALA A 99 -6.09 0.99 -3.37
N HIS A 100 -7.04 1.73 -3.94
CA HIS A 100 -6.98 3.20 -3.95
C HIS A 100 -6.92 3.77 -2.53
N ILE A 101 -7.82 3.35 -1.64
CA ILE A 101 -7.83 3.83 -0.25
C ILE A 101 -6.50 3.49 0.44
N LEU A 102 -6.02 2.27 0.31
CA LEU A 102 -4.77 1.84 0.96
C LEU A 102 -3.54 2.61 0.47
N VAL A 103 -3.49 2.96 -0.82
CA VAL A 103 -2.41 3.79 -1.39
C VAL A 103 -2.48 5.22 -0.87
N GLU A 104 -3.68 5.79 -0.75
CA GLU A 104 -3.86 7.12 -0.17
C GLU A 104 -3.41 7.15 1.30
N GLU A 105 -3.86 6.19 2.11
CA GLU A 105 -3.44 6.05 3.51
C GLU A 105 -1.93 5.83 3.65
N ALA A 106 -1.33 5.08 2.71
CA ALA A 106 0.11 4.86 2.66
C ALA A 106 0.90 6.11 2.27
N SER A 107 0.29 7.06 1.56
CA SER A 107 0.90 8.32 1.14
C SER A 107 0.68 9.46 2.14
N ALA A 108 -0.28 9.33 3.06
CA ALA A 108 -0.70 10.37 4.00
C ALA A 108 0.10 10.39 5.32
N ALA A 109 1.05 9.47 5.54
CA ALA A 109 1.99 9.54 6.67
C ALA A 109 3.41 9.23 6.22
#